data_AF-F5RFD6-F1
#
_entry.id   AF-F5RFD6-F1
#
_cell.length_a   1.000
_cell.length_b   1.000
_cell.length_c   1.000
_cell.angle_alpha   90.00
_cell.angle_beta   90.00
_cell.angle_gamma   90.00
#
_symmetry.space_group_name_H-M   'P 1'
#
loop_
_entity.id
_entity.type
_entity.pdbx_description
1 polymer ?
#
loop_
_entity_poly.entity_id
_entity_poly.type
_entity_poly.pdbx_seq_one_letter_code
_entity_poly.pdbx_strand_id
1 'polypeptide(L)'
;MNTEQTVAFSEARMLEFLESASDEDLDRLDFGVIGIDAGTNVKRYNRFESAAAGLSKDRVIGYALFTVVAPCMNNFMVAQRFEDAQEQGSALDDTIDYVLTLRMRPVKVKLRLLAAPDRALRYVLVQRQT
;
A
#
# COMPACT_ATOMS: atom_id res chain seq x y z
N MET A 1 -13.89 -17.78 19.90
CA MET A 1 -14.79 -17.20 18.88
C MET A 1 -13.90 -16.50 17.87
N ASN A 2 -13.36 -17.23 16.89
CA ASN A 2 -12.50 -16.64 15.86
C ASN A 2 -13.36 -16.40 14.64
N THR A 3 -14.02 -15.25 14.63
CA THR A 3 -14.64 -14.75 13.40
C THR A 3 -13.47 -14.30 12.53
N GLU A 4 -13.17 -15.07 11.49
CA GLU A 4 -12.29 -14.66 10.39
C GLU A 4 -12.95 -13.46 9.71
N GLN A 5 -12.73 -12.26 10.26
CA GLN A 5 -13.20 -11.03 9.66
C GLN A 5 -12.32 -10.75 8.45
N THR A 6 -12.82 -11.11 7.28
CA THR A 6 -12.27 -10.64 6.01
C THR A 6 -12.49 -9.13 5.95
N VAL A 7 -11.43 -8.36 6.23
CA VAL A 7 -11.46 -6.90 6.09
C VAL A 7 -11.57 -6.54 4.62
N ALA A 8 -12.57 -5.76 4.26
CA ALA A 8 -12.79 -5.35 2.88
C ALA A 8 -11.85 -4.21 2.47
N PHE A 9 -11.41 -4.17 1.20
CA PHE A 9 -10.56 -3.11 0.66
C PHE A 9 -11.13 -1.69 0.87
N SER A 10 -12.46 -1.55 0.85
CA SER A 10 -13.19 -0.28 1.03
C SER A 10 -13.56 0.02 2.48
N GLU A 11 -13.00 -0.69 3.46
CA GLU A 11 -13.31 -0.46 4.89
C GLU A 11 -13.00 0.98 5.29
N ALA A 12 -13.93 1.62 6.01
CA ALA A 12 -13.79 3.04 6.36
C ALA A 12 -12.63 3.25 7.36
N ARG A 13 -12.46 2.33 8.32
CA ARG A 13 -11.38 2.38 9.33
C ARG A 13 -10.15 1.57 8.93
N MET A 14 -9.87 1.50 7.63
CA MET A 14 -8.76 0.71 7.10
C MET A 14 -7.40 1.14 7.68
N LEU A 15 -7.13 2.45 7.78
CA LEU A 15 -5.86 2.93 8.31
C LEU A 15 -5.63 2.49 9.76
N GLU A 16 -6.66 2.57 10.62
CA GLU A 16 -6.60 2.12 12.02
C GLU A 16 -6.37 0.61 12.13
N PHE A 17 -7.02 -0.17 11.27
CA PHE A 17 -6.80 -1.60 11.18
C PHE A 17 -5.36 -1.93 10.79
N LEU A 18 -4.82 -1.29 9.75
CA LEU A 18 -3.46 -1.57 9.25
C LEU A 18 -2.36 -1.29 10.28
N GLU A 19 -2.57 -0.29 11.14
CA GLU A 19 -1.60 0.03 12.20
C GLU A 19 -1.65 -0.91 13.40
N SER A 20 -2.83 -1.47 13.69
CA SER A 20 -3.02 -2.44 14.78
C SER A 20 -2.80 -3.88 14.33
N ALA A 21 -2.88 -4.14 13.03
CA ALA A 21 -2.70 -5.46 12.43
C ALA A 21 -1.25 -5.94 12.53
N SER A 22 -1.09 -7.24 12.79
CA SER A 22 0.20 -7.92 12.70
C SER A 22 0.54 -8.23 11.24
N ASP A 23 1.82 -8.50 10.92
CA ASP A 23 2.19 -8.90 9.56
C ASP A 23 1.46 -10.18 9.11
N GLU A 24 1.14 -11.07 10.05
CA GLU A 24 0.33 -12.26 9.79
C GLU A 24 -1.12 -11.93 9.42
N ASP A 25 -1.71 -10.90 10.02
CA ASP A 25 -3.06 -10.44 9.67
C ASP A 25 -3.07 -9.79 8.30
N LEU A 26 -2.04 -8.99 7.99
CA LEU A 26 -1.86 -8.42 6.66
C LEU A 26 -1.68 -9.50 5.59
N ASP A 27 -1.04 -10.62 5.92
CA ASP A 27 -0.82 -11.76 5.01
C ASP A 27 -2.09 -12.59 4.72
N ARG A 28 -3.14 -12.40 5.52
CA ARG A 28 -4.48 -13.00 5.33
C ARG A 28 -5.39 -12.18 4.42
N LEU A 29 -5.01 -10.95 4.07
CA LEU A 29 -5.82 -10.07 3.22
C LEU A 29 -5.80 -10.53 1.75
N ASP A 30 -6.94 -10.35 1.07
CA ASP A 30 -7.12 -10.64 -0.36
C ASP A 30 -6.68 -9.49 -1.28
N PHE A 31 -5.92 -8.54 -0.76
CA PHE A 31 -5.35 -7.41 -1.50
C PHE A 31 -3.94 -7.09 -1.01
N GLY A 32 -3.18 -6.39 -1.83
CA GLY A 32 -1.81 -6.01 -1.52
C GLY A 32 -1.75 -4.87 -0.51
N VAL A 33 -0.84 -4.96 0.45
CA VAL A 33 -0.57 -3.91 1.44
C VAL A 33 0.91 -3.54 1.38
N ILE A 34 1.19 -2.26 1.17
CA ILE A 34 2.53 -1.69 1.20
C ILE A 34 2.52 -0.53 2.19
N GLY A 35 3.20 -0.67 3.33
CA GLY A 35 3.38 0.41 4.29
C GLY A 35 4.74 1.07 4.11
N ILE A 36 4.77 2.39 4.02
CA ILE A 36 5.98 3.22 3.87
C ILE A 36 6.10 4.21 5.03
N ASP A 37 7.34 4.55 5.40
CA ASP A 37 7.61 5.64 6.34
C ASP A 37 7.61 7.02 5.66
N ALA A 38 7.92 8.07 6.43
CA ALA A 38 8.02 9.43 5.92
C ALA A 38 9.14 9.62 4.87
N GLY A 39 10.15 8.75 4.86
CA GLY A 39 11.20 8.71 3.83
C GLY A 39 10.82 7.91 2.59
N THR A 40 9.58 7.40 2.52
CA THR A 40 9.06 6.49 1.48
C THR A 40 9.70 5.11 1.48
N ASN A 41 10.42 4.74 2.55
CA ASN A 41 11.02 3.43 2.70
C ASN A 41 9.95 2.42 3.12
N VAL A 42 9.90 1.27 2.46
CA VAL A 42 8.93 0.21 2.76
C VAL A 42 9.21 -0.39 4.14
N LYS A 43 8.21 -0.36 5.02
CA LYS A 43 8.23 -0.96 6.36
C LYS A 43 7.32 -2.16 6.48
N ARG A 44 6.24 -2.21 5.69
CA ARG A 44 5.29 -3.32 5.68
C ARG A 44 5.05 -3.76 4.24
N TYR A 45 5.00 -5.06 4.03
CA TYR A 45 4.73 -5.63 2.72
C TYR A 45 4.12 -7.01 2.90
N ASN A 46 2.88 -7.22 2.45
CA ASN A 46 2.17 -8.46 2.70
C ASN A 46 2.45 -9.55 1.64
N ARG A 47 2.05 -10.78 1.96
CA ARG A 47 2.22 -11.98 1.14
C ARG A 47 1.47 -11.87 -0.19
N PHE A 48 0.28 -11.27 -0.18
CA PHE A 48 -0.52 -11.08 -1.40
C PHE A 48 0.22 -10.22 -2.42
N GLU A 49 0.74 -9.06 -2.00
CA GLU A 49 1.51 -8.19 -2.87
C GLU A 49 2.81 -8.86 -3.32
N SER A 50 3.49 -9.56 -2.42
CA SER A 50 4.72 -10.31 -2.75
C SER A 50 4.50 -11.35 -3.83
N ALA A 51 3.44 -12.16 -3.73
CA ALA A 51 3.11 -13.18 -4.71
C ALA A 51 2.73 -12.57 -6.06
N ALA A 52 1.94 -11.49 -6.04
CA ALA A 52 1.39 -10.90 -7.24
C ALA A 52 2.40 -9.99 -7.98
N ALA A 53 3.31 -9.33 -7.27
CA ALA A 53 4.43 -8.59 -7.85
C ALA A 53 5.63 -9.50 -8.18
N GLY A 54 5.73 -10.67 -7.56
CA GLY A 54 6.89 -11.55 -7.70
C GLY A 54 8.17 -10.98 -7.05
N LEU A 55 8.00 -10.15 -6.02
CA LEU A 55 9.08 -9.55 -5.22
C LEU A 55 8.97 -10.08 -3.79
N SER A 56 10.05 -10.61 -3.21
CA SER A 56 10.05 -11.07 -1.82
C SER A 56 10.11 -9.90 -0.84
N LYS A 57 9.49 -10.06 0.35
CA LYS A 57 9.54 -9.07 1.44
C LYS A 57 10.98 -8.58 1.72
N ASP A 58 11.92 -9.51 1.80
CA ASP A 58 13.35 -9.23 2.06
C ASP A 58 13.99 -8.27 1.04
N ARG A 59 13.54 -8.28 -0.21
CA ARG A 59 14.07 -7.40 -1.27
C ARG A 59 13.44 -6.01 -1.30
N VAL A 60 12.34 -5.81 -0.58
CA VAL A 60 11.59 -4.55 -0.62
C VAL A 60 11.64 -3.81 0.69
N ILE A 61 11.63 -4.52 1.83
CA ILE A 61 11.68 -3.90 3.16
C ILE A 61 12.98 -3.10 3.31
N GLY A 62 12.86 -1.86 3.78
CA GLY A 62 13.95 -0.90 3.94
C GLY A 62 14.30 -0.11 2.68
N TYR A 63 13.84 -0.53 1.49
CA TYR A 63 14.09 0.19 0.24
C TYR A 63 13.02 1.23 -0.06
N ALA A 64 13.38 2.27 -0.80
CA ALA A 64 12.47 3.33 -1.21
C ALA A 64 11.44 2.81 -2.23
N LEU A 65 10.15 2.98 -1.92
CA LEU A 65 9.07 2.47 -2.74
C LEU A 65 9.07 3.09 -4.14
N PHE A 66 9.12 4.42 -4.21
CA PHE A 66 8.95 5.15 -5.47
C PHE A 66 10.20 5.20 -6.33
N THR A 67 11.39 4.92 -5.82
CA THR A 67 12.63 4.99 -6.62
C THR A 67 13.23 3.63 -6.93
N VAL A 68 13.05 2.65 -6.04
CA VAL A 68 13.68 1.33 -6.16
C VAL A 68 12.66 0.23 -6.45
N VAL A 69 11.61 0.13 -5.63
CA VAL A 69 10.70 -1.04 -5.66
C VAL A 69 9.65 -0.93 -6.76
N ALA A 70 8.98 0.23 -6.85
CA ALA A 70 7.88 0.52 -7.75
C ALA A 70 8.04 1.92 -8.38
N PRO A 71 9.03 2.12 -9.26
CA PRO A 71 9.25 3.40 -9.92
C PRO A 71 8.07 3.85 -10.78
N CYS A 72 7.22 2.93 -11.21
CA CYS A 72 5.98 3.26 -11.90
C CYS A 72 4.99 4.04 -11.03
N MET A 73 5.08 3.98 -9.69
CA MET A 73 4.25 4.75 -8.76
C MET A 73 4.84 6.14 -8.46
N ASN A 74 6.03 6.47 -8.98
CA ASN A 74 6.65 7.77 -8.80
C ASN A 74 6.08 8.80 -9.78
N ASN A 75 4.86 9.23 -9.52
CA ASN A 75 4.17 10.23 -10.33
C ASN A 75 3.12 10.99 -9.51
N PHE A 76 2.48 11.95 -10.18
CA PHE A 76 1.49 12.86 -9.61
C PHE A 76 0.22 12.17 -9.07
N MET A 77 -0.08 10.93 -9.51
CA MET A 77 -1.26 10.20 -9.07
C MET A 77 -1.03 9.48 -7.74
N VAL A 78 0.22 9.16 -7.39
CA VAL A 78 0.55 8.36 -6.20
C VAL A 78 1.56 9.06 -5.30
N ALA A 79 2.84 9.10 -5.70
CA ALA A 79 3.91 9.69 -4.88
C ALA A 79 3.59 11.13 -4.45
N GLN A 80 3.21 11.97 -5.41
CA GLN A 80 2.91 13.38 -5.14
C GLN A 80 1.71 13.55 -4.21
N ARG A 81 0.72 12.63 -4.22
CA ARG A 81 -0.42 12.69 -3.29
C ARG A 81 0.00 12.50 -1.84
N PHE A 82 0.99 11.63 -1.59
CA PHE A 82 1.55 11.48 -0.25
C PHE A 82 2.39 12.69 0.16
N GLU A 83 3.12 13.29 -0.78
CA GLU A 83 3.89 14.51 -0.54
C GLU A 83 2.95 15.69 -0.21
N ASP A 84 1.94 15.93 -1.05
CA ASP A 84 0.93 16.98 -0.86
C ASP A 84 0.23 16.84 0.50
N ALA A 85 -0.21 15.62 0.86
CA ALA A 85 -0.86 15.35 2.14
C ALA A 85 0.07 15.59 3.33
N GLN A 86 1.36 15.25 3.20
CA GLN A 86 2.36 15.53 4.23
C GLN A 86 2.61 17.03 4.39
N GLU A 87 2.82 17.75 3.29
CA GLU A 87 3.09 19.18 3.29
C GLU A 87 1.91 19.99 3.85
N GLN A 88 0.69 19.56 3.52
CA GLN A 88 -0.54 20.20 4.01
C GLN A 88 -0.92 19.73 5.43
N GLY A 89 -0.29 18.67 5.95
CA GLY A 89 -0.67 18.05 7.22
C GLY A 89 -2.09 17.49 7.20
N SER A 90 -2.56 17.03 6.04
CA SER A 90 -3.92 16.51 5.83
C SER A 90 -3.95 14.99 5.77
N ALA A 91 -5.10 14.40 6.09
CA ALA A 91 -5.32 12.98 5.88
C ALA A 91 -5.56 12.71 4.39
N LEU A 92 -5.01 11.60 3.90
CA LEU A 92 -5.20 11.09 2.55
C LEU A 92 -5.98 9.77 2.63
N ASP A 93 -7.11 9.70 1.95
CA ASP A 93 -7.85 8.47 1.68
C ASP A 93 -8.48 8.57 0.28
N ASP A 94 -7.66 8.27 -0.72
CA ASP A 94 -8.05 8.35 -2.12
C ASP A 94 -7.95 6.98 -2.79
N THR A 95 -8.99 6.61 -3.53
CA THR A 95 -8.98 5.40 -4.37
C THR A 95 -8.93 5.78 -5.84
N ILE A 96 -7.94 5.26 -6.57
CA ILE A 96 -7.71 5.55 -7.98
C ILE A 96 -7.60 4.25 -8.80
N ASP A 97 -8.10 4.28 -10.02
CA ASP A 97 -7.82 3.23 -11.02
C ASP A 97 -6.40 3.42 -11.56
N TYR A 98 -5.62 2.34 -11.62
CA TYR A 98 -4.21 2.38 -11.96
C TYR A 98 -3.78 1.18 -12.81
N VAL A 99 -2.65 1.30 -13.48
CA VAL A 99 -2.06 0.20 -14.26
C VAL A 99 -0.63 -0.04 -13.80
N LEU A 100 -0.38 -1.22 -13.23
CA LEU A 100 0.96 -1.66 -12.89
C LEU A 100 1.58 -2.36 -14.09
N THR A 101 2.75 -1.90 -14.53
CA THR A 101 3.48 -2.44 -15.70
C THR A 101 4.67 -3.30 -15.31
N LEU A 102 4.62 -3.92 -14.13
CA LEU A 102 5.71 -4.72 -13.60
C LEU A 102 6.04 -5.89 -14.55
N ARG A 103 7.33 -6.03 -14.91
CA ARG A 103 7.85 -7.04 -15.86
C ARG A 103 7.13 -7.05 -17.23
N MET A 104 6.74 -5.89 -17.75
CA MET A 104 6.14 -5.74 -19.08
C MET A 104 4.76 -6.40 -19.25
N ARG A 105 4.05 -6.72 -18.16
CA ARG A 105 2.64 -7.13 -18.19
C ARG A 105 1.79 -6.06 -17.51
N PRO A 106 1.05 -5.23 -18.27
CA PRO A 106 0.12 -4.27 -17.70
C PRO A 106 -1.01 -4.98 -16.97
N VAL A 107 -1.17 -4.70 -15.68
CA VAL A 107 -2.25 -5.21 -14.83
C VAL A 107 -3.08 -4.03 -14.34
N LYS A 108 -4.39 -4.06 -14.61
CA LYS A 108 -5.33 -3.08 -14.06
C LYS A 108 -5.57 -3.37 -12.59
N VAL A 109 -5.38 -2.35 -11.76
CA VAL A 109 -5.55 -2.42 -10.31
C VAL A 109 -6.30 -1.19 -9.83
N LYS A 110 -6.89 -1.28 -8.65
CA LYS A 110 -7.27 -0.12 -7.86
C LYS A 110 -6.24 0.10 -6.79
N LEU A 111 -5.72 1.32 -6.72
CA LEU A 111 -4.87 1.76 -5.63
C LEU A 111 -5.71 2.54 -4.63
N ARG A 112 -5.51 2.28 -3.34
CA ARG A 112 -6.04 3.14 -2.27
C ARG A 112 -4.86 3.68 -1.47
N LEU A 113 -4.78 5.01 -1.41
CA LEU A 113 -3.70 5.75 -0.79
C LEU A 113 -4.18 6.21 0.58
N LEU A 114 -3.50 5.78 1.64
CA LEU A 114 -3.87 6.08 3.01
C LEU A 114 -2.72 6.76 3.74
N ALA A 115 -2.94 7.95 4.26
CA ALA A 115 -2.02 8.64 5.14
C ALA A 115 -2.79 9.50 6.13
N ALA A 116 -2.19 9.77 7.29
CA ALA A 116 -2.69 10.76 8.22
C ALA A 116 -1.51 11.44 8.92
N PRO A 117 -1.65 12.73 9.29
CA PRO A 117 -0.55 13.52 9.85
C PRO A 117 -0.04 12.96 11.18
N ASP A 118 -0.93 12.37 11.99
CA ASP A 118 -0.60 11.77 13.29
C ASP A 118 -0.07 10.34 13.19
N ARG A 119 0.10 9.79 11.99
CA ARG A 119 0.51 8.40 11.77
C ARG A 119 1.92 8.34 11.17
N ALA A 120 2.75 7.47 11.75
CA ALA A 120 4.13 7.30 11.32
C ALA A 120 4.24 6.58 9.96
N LEU A 121 3.27 5.73 9.66
CA LEU A 121 3.22 4.95 8.43
C LEU A 121 2.11 5.45 7.51
N ARG A 122 2.38 5.32 6.22
CA ARG A 122 1.45 5.57 5.12
C ARG A 122 1.30 4.28 4.36
N TYR A 123 0.15 4.05 3.73
CA TYR A 123 -0.14 2.79 3.07
C TYR A 123 -0.59 3.00 1.63
N VAL A 124 -0.08 2.14 0.75
CA VAL A 124 -0.59 1.92 -0.60
C VAL A 124 -1.23 0.55 -0.60
N LEU A 125 -2.54 0.50 -0.80
CA LEU A 125 -3.28 -0.74 -0.98
C LEU A 125 -3.45 -1.03 -2.46
N VAL A 126 -3.33 -2.30 -2.83
CA VAL A 126 -3.37 -2.75 -4.23
C VAL A 126 -4.45 -3.82 -4.39
N GLN A 127 -5.60 -3.44 -4.93
CA GLN A 127 -6.64 -4.39 -5.29
C GLN A 127 -6.54 -4.73 -6.78
N ARG A 128 -6.22 -5.98 -7.09
CA ARG A 128 -6.17 -6.47 -8.47
C ARG A 128 -7.57 -6.86 -8.91
N GLN A 129 -8.01 -6.38 -10.08
CA GLN A 129 -9.26 -6.86 -10.65
C GLN A 129 -8.99 -8.24 -11.25
N THR A 130 -9.71 -9.26 -10.76
CA THR A 130 -9.62 -10.63 -11.28
C THR A 130 -10.47 -10.76 -12.53
#